data_AF-A0A9E2L4N2-F1
#
_entry.id   AF-A0A9E2L4N2-F1
#
_cell.length_a   1.000
_cell.length_b   1.000
_cell.length_c   1.000
_cell.angle_alpha   90.00
_cell.angle_beta   90.00
_cell.angle_gamma   90.00
#
_symmetry.space_group_name_H-M   'P 1'
#
loop_
_entity.id
_entity.type
_entity.pdbx_description
1 polymer ?
#
loop_
_entity_poly.entity_id
_entity_poly.type
_entity_poly.pdbx_seq_one_letter_code
_entity_poly.pdbx_strand_id
1 'polypeptide(L)'
;MKVFDFFKQGKAKGKAGELYFQLCGEKYANYPFQTKDLDEGMAVVSEVIMQYWKPRYLLDHDRHRAYEFMSRDECLQTVRQEDIAWEKLAALPSGAISLAKERSAHYPTLIGHFKNGVAEVSWELNPDGYYFMDEDGFGMTDDEEITVYGFIDRTASVVVKFQPVSDSKEWEAMRELAEKRVKACKRY
;
A
#
# COMPACT_ATOMS: atom_id res chain seq x y z
N MET A 1 25.65 18.53 8.16
CA MET A 1 24.53 18.40 9.12
C MET A 1 24.15 16.92 9.15
N LYS A 2 24.30 16.23 10.29
CA LYS A 2 24.08 14.78 10.37
C LYS A 2 22.62 14.51 10.73
N VAL A 3 21.97 13.65 9.96
CA VAL A 3 20.59 13.14 10.11
C VAL A 3 20.25 12.54 11.49
N PHE A 4 21.24 12.37 12.38
CA PHE A 4 21.10 11.70 13.67
C PHE A 4 20.61 12.60 14.83
N ASP A 5 20.51 13.92 14.65
CA ASP A 5 20.11 14.83 15.73
C ASP A 5 18.59 14.94 15.96
N PHE A 6 17.76 14.15 15.25
CA PHE A 6 16.31 14.13 15.42
C PHE A 6 15.79 13.35 16.64
N PHE A 7 16.64 12.60 17.35
CA PHE A 7 16.20 11.65 18.39
C PHE A 7 15.89 12.25 19.78
N LYS A 8 15.76 13.57 19.91
CA LYS A 8 15.30 14.18 21.17
C LYS A 8 14.04 14.99 20.96
N GLN A 9 12.91 14.40 21.40
CA GLN A 9 11.71 15.04 21.99
C GLN A 9 10.33 14.59 21.45
N GLY A 10 10.14 13.30 21.16
CA GLY A 10 8.79 12.73 21.08
C GLY A 10 8.64 11.56 22.04
N LYS A 11 7.79 11.67 23.07
CA LYS A 11 7.35 10.47 23.80
C LYS A 11 6.43 9.66 22.87
N ALA A 12 6.76 8.39 22.64
CA ALA A 12 5.88 7.46 21.93
C ALA A 12 4.49 7.43 22.59
N LYS A 13 3.43 7.69 21.81
CA LYS A 13 2.05 7.58 22.28
C LYS A 13 1.42 6.30 21.73
N GLY A 14 1.41 5.25 22.55
CA GLY A 14 0.82 3.95 22.22
C GLY A 14 1.56 3.19 21.11
N LYS A 15 1.02 2.02 20.73
CA LYS A 15 1.66 1.07 19.80
C LYS A 15 2.11 1.71 18.47
N ALA A 16 1.30 2.60 17.90
CA ALA A 16 1.62 3.25 16.63
C ALA A 16 2.83 4.20 16.75
N GLY A 17 3.02 4.86 17.90
CA GLY A 17 4.18 5.72 18.14
C GLY A 17 5.44 4.91 18.44
N GLU A 18 5.32 3.82 19.22
CA GLU A 18 6.44 2.91 19.48
C GLU A 18 6.96 2.29 18.18
N LEU A 19 6.04 1.83 17.33
CA LEU A 19 6.37 1.29 16.01
C LEU A 19 7.07 2.33 15.13
N TYR A 20 6.62 3.59 15.14
CA TYR A 20 7.27 4.67 14.40
C TYR A 20 8.74 4.84 14.80
N PHE A 21 9.03 5.00 16.09
CA PHE A 21 10.41 5.19 16.55
C PHE A 21 11.30 3.97 16.29
N GLN A 22 10.74 2.76 16.35
CA GLN A 22 11.43 1.56 15.91
C GLN A 22 11.79 1.65 14.43
N LEU A 23 10.83 2.04 13.57
CA LEU A 23 10.99 2.12 12.11
C LEU A 23 11.93 3.25 11.66
N CYS A 24 12.12 4.30 12.45
CA CYS A 24 13.13 5.32 12.20
C CYS A 24 14.58 4.85 12.44
N GLY A 25 14.78 3.63 12.94
CA GLY A 25 16.12 3.06 13.14
C GLY A 25 16.84 2.80 11.82
N GLU A 26 18.17 2.93 11.83
CA GLU A 26 19.04 2.78 10.65
C GLU A 26 18.83 1.46 9.88
N LYS A 27 18.45 0.38 10.58
CA LYS A 27 18.18 -0.92 9.94
C LYS A 27 17.11 -0.87 8.85
N TYR A 28 16.14 0.06 8.94
CA TYR A 28 15.06 0.17 7.96
C TYR A 28 15.41 1.02 6.74
N ALA A 29 16.53 1.74 6.79
CA ALA A 29 17.11 2.44 5.65
C ALA A 29 18.05 1.55 4.81
N ASN A 30 18.26 0.30 5.21
CA ASN A 30 19.26 -0.61 4.63
C ASN A 30 18.64 -1.98 4.29
N TYR A 31 19.22 -2.64 3.29
CA TYR A 31 18.82 -3.99 2.86
C TYR A 31 18.71 -4.96 4.06
N PRO A 32 17.65 -5.78 4.16
CA PRO A 32 16.61 -6.05 3.16
C PRO A 32 15.44 -5.05 3.20
N PHE A 33 15.58 -3.93 3.92
CA PHE A 33 14.58 -2.87 3.98
C PHE A 33 14.98 -1.66 3.14
N GLN A 34 13.99 -0.83 2.85
CA GLN A 34 14.20 0.49 2.29
C GLN A 34 13.08 1.43 2.76
N THR A 35 13.45 2.63 3.17
CA THR A 35 12.48 3.72 3.42
C THR A 35 12.47 4.65 2.22
N LYS A 36 11.29 4.98 1.70
CA LYS A 36 11.09 5.99 0.66
C LYS A 36 10.12 7.07 1.12
N ASP A 37 10.43 8.31 0.79
CA ASP A 37 9.53 9.45 0.98
C ASP A 37 8.34 9.33 0.02
N LEU A 38 7.14 9.60 0.53
CA LEU A 38 5.88 9.60 -0.20
C LEU A 38 5.22 10.99 -0.19
N ASP A 39 5.98 12.07 0.00
CA ASP A 39 5.50 13.44 0.18
C ASP A 39 4.59 13.67 1.41
N GLU A 40 4.26 14.93 1.68
CA GLU A 40 3.40 15.37 2.80
C GLU A 40 3.83 14.84 4.18
N GLY A 41 5.13 14.59 4.39
CA GLY A 41 5.64 14.03 5.65
C GLY A 41 5.29 12.54 5.83
N MET A 42 4.90 11.86 4.75
CA MET A 42 4.63 10.42 4.72
C MET A 42 5.82 9.67 4.14
N ALA A 43 6.03 8.45 4.61
CA ALA A 43 7.03 7.55 4.05
C ALA A 43 6.55 6.10 4.08
N VAL A 44 7.10 5.27 3.21
CA VAL A 44 6.89 3.82 3.23
C VAL A 44 8.18 3.12 3.57
N VAL A 45 8.11 2.14 4.48
CA VAL A 45 9.15 1.14 4.66
C VAL A 45 8.75 -0.10 3.90
N SER A 46 9.56 -0.49 2.93
CA SER A 46 9.44 -1.72 2.17
C SER A 46 10.46 -2.76 2.62
N GLU A 47 10.14 -4.05 2.48
CA GLU A 47 11.03 -5.19 2.69
C GLU A 47 11.11 -6.00 1.39
N VAL A 48 12.29 -6.54 1.07
CA VAL A 48 12.41 -7.52 -0.03
C VAL A 48 11.75 -8.82 0.38
N ILE A 49 10.63 -9.16 -0.27
CA ILE A 49 9.89 -10.41 -0.08
C ILE A 49 9.68 -11.02 -1.47
N MET A 50 10.09 -12.28 -1.63
CA MET A 50 10.03 -12.99 -2.93
C MET A 50 10.65 -12.18 -4.08
N GLN A 51 11.79 -11.51 -3.81
CA GLN A 51 12.52 -10.64 -4.74
C GLN A 51 11.86 -9.29 -5.10
N TYR A 52 10.68 -8.98 -4.53
CA TYR A 52 10.01 -7.69 -4.74
C TYR A 52 10.14 -6.77 -3.52
N TRP A 53 10.27 -5.46 -3.76
CA TRP A 53 10.20 -4.44 -2.72
C TRP A 53 8.75 -4.22 -2.30
N LYS A 54 8.28 -4.93 -1.27
CA LYS A 54 6.88 -4.86 -0.85
C LYS A 54 6.67 -3.88 0.29
N PRO A 55 5.64 -3.02 0.23
CA PRO A 55 5.33 -2.07 1.29
C PRO A 55 4.94 -2.82 2.57
N ARG A 56 5.62 -2.53 3.68
CA ARG A 56 5.35 -3.16 4.98
C ARG A 56 4.72 -2.21 5.96
N TYR A 57 5.22 -0.99 6.02
CA TYR A 57 4.77 0.02 6.97
C TYR A 57 4.58 1.36 6.29
N LEU A 58 3.50 2.06 6.68
CA LEU A 58 3.31 3.47 6.39
C LEU A 58 3.70 4.30 7.62
N LEU A 59 4.53 5.33 7.42
CA LEU A 59 5.01 6.24 8.44
C LEU A 59 4.42 7.63 8.20
N ASP A 60 3.93 8.25 9.27
CA ASP A 60 3.51 9.65 9.34
C ASP A 60 4.50 10.39 10.24
N HIS A 61 5.44 11.12 9.63
CA HIS A 61 6.48 11.86 10.35
C HIS A 61 5.92 13.02 11.15
N ASP A 62 4.90 13.72 10.63
CA ASP A 62 4.30 14.87 11.31
C ASP A 62 3.62 14.47 12.63
N ARG A 63 3.04 13.26 12.67
CA ARG A 63 2.34 12.73 13.84
C ARG A 63 3.17 11.77 14.68
N HIS A 64 4.37 11.39 14.23
CA HIS A 64 5.19 10.33 14.81
C HIS A 64 4.42 9.02 14.99
N ARG A 65 3.75 8.56 13.93
CA ARG A 65 2.97 7.32 13.94
C ARG A 65 3.34 6.42 12.78
N ALA A 66 3.22 5.12 12.99
CA ALA A 66 3.37 4.13 11.94
C ALA A 66 2.26 3.08 12.00
N TYR A 67 1.98 2.49 10.84
CA TYR A 67 0.91 1.53 10.61
C TYR A 67 1.48 0.36 9.82
N GLU A 68 1.26 -0.86 10.28
CA GLU A 68 1.57 -2.06 9.48
C GLU A 68 0.55 -2.14 8.34
N PHE A 69 1.02 -1.96 7.12
CA PHE A 69 0.21 -2.01 5.91
C PHE A 69 0.03 -3.46 5.43
N MET A 70 1.11 -4.23 5.44
CA MET A 70 1.15 -5.63 5.02
C MET A 70 2.00 -6.45 6.00
N SER A 71 1.59 -7.69 6.29
CA SER A 71 2.38 -8.63 7.08
C SER A 71 3.54 -9.23 6.26
N ARG A 72 4.42 -10.01 6.91
CA ARG A 72 5.44 -10.81 6.18
C ARG A 72 4.83 -11.89 5.31
N ASP A 73 3.70 -12.45 5.74
CA ASP A 73 2.93 -13.45 5.00
C ASP A 73 2.07 -12.82 3.90
N GLU A 74 2.44 -11.61 3.44
CA GLU A 74 1.85 -10.94 2.30
C GLU A 74 0.35 -10.61 2.47
N CYS A 75 -0.16 -10.51 3.70
CA CYS A 75 -1.56 -10.16 3.96
C CYS A 75 -1.70 -8.67 4.29
N LEU A 76 -2.56 -7.96 3.54
CA LEU A 76 -2.88 -6.54 3.79
C LEU A 76 -3.64 -6.39 5.11
N GLN A 77 -3.00 -5.72 6.08
CA GLN A 77 -3.48 -5.58 7.45
C GLN A 77 -4.50 -4.43 7.61
N THR A 78 -4.44 -3.43 6.74
CA THR A 78 -5.31 -2.24 6.82
C THR A 78 -6.51 -2.30 5.89
N VAL A 79 -6.57 -3.32 5.03
CA VAL A 79 -7.70 -3.58 4.13
C VAL A 79 -8.68 -4.54 4.80
N ARG A 80 -9.98 -4.27 4.66
CA ARG A 80 -11.05 -5.15 5.13
C ARG A 80 -11.91 -5.61 3.96
N GLN A 81 -12.74 -6.63 4.19
CA GLN A 81 -13.70 -7.09 3.18
C GLN A 81 -14.66 -5.96 2.73
N GLU A 82 -15.02 -5.05 3.63
CA GLU A 82 -15.87 -3.89 3.32
C GLU A 82 -15.18 -2.83 2.45
N ASP A 83 -13.86 -2.84 2.40
CA ASP A 83 -13.02 -1.91 1.63
C ASP A 83 -12.84 -2.34 0.17
N ILE A 84 -13.43 -3.47 -0.23
CA ILE A 84 -13.37 -4.00 -1.59
C ILE A 84 -14.75 -3.82 -2.23
N ALA A 85 -14.78 -3.30 -3.46
CA ALA A 85 -16.00 -3.14 -4.25
C ALA A 85 -16.37 -4.46 -4.94
N TRP A 86 -16.82 -5.45 -4.18
CA TRP A 86 -17.10 -6.81 -4.66
C TRP A 86 -17.98 -6.87 -5.90
N GLU A 87 -18.94 -5.95 -6.02
CA GLU A 87 -19.79 -5.81 -7.19
C GLU A 87 -19.02 -5.54 -8.48
N LYS A 88 -17.88 -4.84 -8.40
CA LYS A 88 -17.00 -4.56 -9.53
C LYS A 88 -15.99 -5.67 -9.81
N LEU A 89 -15.71 -6.53 -8.81
CA LEU A 89 -14.83 -7.68 -8.96
C LEU A 89 -15.59 -8.94 -9.44
N ALA A 90 -16.92 -8.92 -9.48
CA ALA A 90 -17.74 -10.10 -9.71
C ALA A 90 -17.50 -10.81 -11.05
N ALA A 91 -16.99 -10.10 -12.06
CA ALA A 91 -16.67 -10.64 -13.38
C ALA A 91 -15.22 -11.10 -13.52
N LEU A 92 -14.37 -10.89 -12.52
CA LEU A 92 -12.96 -11.29 -12.56
C LEU A 92 -12.81 -12.82 -12.42
N PRO A 93 -11.69 -13.39 -12.90
CA PRO A 93 -11.34 -14.79 -12.66
C PRO A 93 -11.40 -15.16 -11.17
N SER A 94 -11.83 -16.39 -10.88
CA SER A 94 -12.00 -16.88 -9.51
C SER A 94 -10.71 -16.84 -8.68
N GLY A 95 -9.55 -16.99 -9.32
CA GLY A 95 -8.23 -16.84 -8.68
C GLY A 95 -8.01 -15.44 -8.13
N ALA A 96 -8.20 -14.41 -8.97
CA ALA A 96 -8.10 -13.00 -8.57
C ALA A 96 -9.08 -12.66 -7.44
N ILE A 97 -10.33 -13.14 -7.53
CA ILE A 97 -11.33 -12.95 -6.47
C ILE A 97 -10.90 -13.63 -5.16
N SER A 98 -10.26 -14.79 -5.22
CA SER A 98 -9.79 -15.53 -4.04
C SER A 98 -8.65 -14.79 -3.35
N LEU A 99 -7.67 -14.29 -4.11
CA LEU A 99 -6.59 -13.45 -3.58
C LEU A 99 -7.13 -12.16 -2.94
N ALA A 100 -8.15 -11.54 -3.55
CA ALA A 100 -8.82 -10.39 -2.96
C ALA A 100 -9.48 -10.72 -1.61
N LYS A 101 -10.15 -11.87 -1.49
CA LYS A 101 -10.77 -12.34 -0.24
C LYS A 101 -9.75 -12.60 0.85
N GLU A 102 -8.60 -13.17 0.47
CA GLU A 102 -7.48 -13.43 1.37
C GLU A 102 -6.71 -12.15 1.74
N ARG A 103 -6.95 -11.05 1.01
CA ARG A 103 -6.18 -9.80 1.07
C ARG A 103 -4.70 -10.05 0.79
N SER A 104 -4.45 -10.95 -0.15
CA SER A 104 -3.12 -11.39 -0.53
C SER A 104 -2.46 -10.37 -1.44
N ALA A 105 -1.35 -9.82 -0.99
CA ALA A 105 -0.42 -9.01 -1.75
C ALA A 105 0.76 -9.87 -2.23
N HIS A 106 0.47 -11.09 -2.68
CA HIS A 106 1.46 -12.02 -3.24
C HIS A 106 2.08 -11.48 -4.54
N TYR A 107 1.32 -10.74 -5.33
CA TYR A 107 1.80 -10.00 -6.50
C TYR A 107 2.14 -8.54 -6.15
N PRO A 108 2.75 -7.77 -7.07
CA PRO A 108 3.09 -6.37 -6.82
C PRO A 108 1.97 -5.56 -6.17
N THR A 109 2.36 -4.79 -5.15
CA THR A 109 1.47 -3.88 -4.44
C THR A 109 2.27 -2.64 -4.08
N LEU A 110 1.76 -1.45 -4.38
CA LEU A 110 2.48 -0.19 -4.24
C LEU A 110 1.61 0.84 -3.55
N ILE A 111 2.25 1.70 -2.74
CA ILE A 111 1.63 2.91 -2.20
C ILE A 111 2.23 4.08 -2.96
N GLY A 112 1.36 4.88 -3.59
CA GLY A 112 1.75 6.09 -4.31
C GLY A 112 2.08 7.25 -3.38
N HIS A 113 2.46 8.38 -3.99
CA HIS A 113 2.71 9.62 -3.27
C HIS A 113 1.43 10.21 -2.68
N PHE A 114 1.53 10.77 -1.49
CA PHE A 114 0.47 11.51 -0.83
C PHE A 114 0.31 12.89 -1.48
N LYS A 115 -0.94 13.24 -1.77
CA LYS A 115 -1.31 14.61 -2.13
C LYS A 115 -2.74 14.87 -1.69
N ASN A 116 -2.91 15.95 -0.93
CA ASN A 116 -4.12 16.30 -0.19
C ASN A 116 -4.53 15.19 0.79
N GLY A 117 -3.58 14.66 1.57
CA GLY A 117 -3.81 13.71 2.66
C GLY A 117 -4.22 12.29 2.23
N VAL A 118 -4.19 12.00 0.93
CA VAL A 118 -4.53 10.68 0.36
C VAL A 118 -3.44 10.18 -0.58
N ALA A 119 -3.27 8.87 -0.62
CA ALA A 119 -2.42 8.17 -1.58
C ALA A 119 -3.21 7.07 -2.27
N GLU A 120 -2.91 6.86 -3.55
CA GLU A 120 -3.36 5.67 -4.27
C GLU A 120 -2.62 4.43 -3.73
N VAL A 121 -3.31 3.30 -3.74
CA VAL A 121 -2.69 1.98 -3.64
C VAL A 121 -3.05 1.18 -4.89
N SER A 122 -2.03 0.71 -5.61
CA SER A 122 -2.20 -0.33 -6.63
C SER A 122 -1.96 -1.70 -6.02
N TRP A 123 -2.83 -2.65 -6.33
CA TRP A 123 -2.78 -4.00 -5.81
C TRP A 123 -3.09 -4.99 -6.93
N GLU A 124 -2.07 -5.73 -7.34
CA GLU A 124 -2.16 -6.73 -8.38
C GLU A 124 -2.76 -8.03 -7.82
N LEU A 125 -3.82 -8.52 -8.48
CA LEU A 125 -4.52 -9.76 -8.16
C LEU A 125 -4.21 -10.88 -9.15
N ASN A 126 -3.73 -10.54 -10.34
CA ASN A 126 -3.28 -11.50 -11.33
C ASN A 126 -2.18 -10.82 -12.16
N PRO A 127 -0.97 -11.41 -12.26
CA PRO A 127 0.04 -10.92 -13.19
C PRO A 127 -0.35 -11.27 -14.63
N ASP A 128 0.34 -10.65 -15.59
CA ASP A 128 0.27 -11.11 -16.98
C ASP A 128 0.92 -12.50 -17.14
N GLY A 129 0.63 -13.14 -18.28
CA GLY A 129 1.15 -14.48 -18.56
C GLY A 129 2.67 -14.60 -18.66
N TYR A 130 3.41 -13.49 -18.83
CA TYR A 130 4.87 -13.48 -18.79
C TYR A 130 5.42 -13.83 -17.41
N TYR A 131 4.66 -13.58 -16.35
CA TYR A 131 5.05 -13.94 -15.00
C TYR A 131 5.29 -15.45 -14.82
N PHE A 132 4.58 -16.28 -15.59
CA PHE A 132 4.71 -17.74 -15.54
C PHE A 132 5.75 -18.28 -16.52
N MET A 133 6.41 -17.40 -17.28
CA MET A 133 7.45 -17.79 -18.21
C MET A 133 8.73 -18.18 -17.44
N ASP A 134 9.22 -19.39 -17.70
CA ASP A 134 10.49 -19.87 -17.14
C ASP A 134 11.71 -19.30 -17.89
N GLU A 135 12.91 -19.61 -17.40
CA GLU A 135 14.16 -19.05 -17.89
C GLU A 135 14.49 -19.43 -19.35
N ASP A 136 13.90 -20.51 -19.89
CA ASP A 136 14.09 -20.94 -21.28
C ASP A 136 12.95 -20.49 -22.22
N GLY A 137 12.00 -19.70 -21.71
CA GLY A 137 10.97 -19.00 -22.49
C GLY A 137 9.68 -19.81 -22.72
N PHE A 138 9.49 -20.90 -21.98
CA PHE A 138 8.27 -21.70 -21.96
C PHE A 138 7.39 -21.34 -20.74
N GLY A 139 6.19 -21.92 -20.62
CA GLY A 139 5.31 -21.67 -19.46
C GLY A 139 4.47 -20.37 -19.51
N MET A 140 4.66 -19.53 -20.53
CA MET A 140 3.81 -18.35 -20.75
C MET A 140 2.33 -18.75 -20.89
N THR A 141 1.46 -18.06 -20.15
CA THR A 141 0.01 -18.22 -20.24
C THR A 141 -0.63 -17.04 -20.98
N ASP A 142 -1.92 -17.12 -21.30
CA ASP A 142 -2.71 -16.03 -21.90
C ASP A 142 -3.44 -15.22 -20.81
N ASP A 143 -2.81 -15.06 -19.65
CA ASP A 143 -3.40 -14.37 -18.51
C ASP A 143 -3.34 -12.85 -18.68
N GLU A 144 -4.47 -12.18 -18.48
CA GLU A 144 -4.55 -10.72 -18.40
C GLU A 144 -4.11 -10.23 -17.01
N GLU A 145 -3.27 -9.20 -16.98
CA GLU A 145 -2.91 -8.51 -15.73
C GLU A 145 -4.16 -7.85 -15.12
N ILE A 146 -4.43 -8.16 -13.85
CA ILE A 146 -5.55 -7.61 -13.10
C ILE A 146 -5.00 -6.83 -11.91
N THR A 147 -5.05 -5.51 -12.03
CA THR A 147 -4.72 -4.59 -10.92
C THR A 147 -5.98 -3.87 -10.45
N VAL A 148 -6.20 -3.85 -9.14
CA VAL A 148 -7.23 -3.04 -8.49
C VAL A 148 -6.61 -1.86 -7.78
N TYR A 149 -7.34 -0.75 -7.76
CA TYR A 149 -6.88 0.52 -7.20
C TYR A 149 -7.81 0.95 -6.07
N GLY A 150 -7.23 1.49 -5.02
CA GLY A 150 -7.93 2.11 -3.90
C GLY A 150 -7.21 3.37 -3.44
N PHE A 151 -7.83 4.13 -2.53
CA PHE A 151 -7.15 5.26 -1.88
C PHE A 151 -7.15 5.08 -0.37
N ILE A 152 -6.02 5.39 0.25
CA ILE A 152 -5.84 5.39 1.70
C ILE A 152 -5.58 6.81 2.21
N ASP A 153 -5.89 7.04 3.48
CA ASP A 153 -5.45 8.25 4.20
C ASP A 153 -4.10 8.05 4.91
N ARG A 154 -3.63 9.10 5.60
CA ARG A 154 -2.36 9.09 6.37
C ARG A 154 -2.29 8.07 7.51
N THR A 155 -3.41 7.43 7.84
CA THR A 155 -3.49 6.36 8.83
C THR A 155 -3.54 4.97 8.20
N ALA A 156 -3.28 4.87 6.89
CA ALA A 156 -3.44 3.69 6.06
C ALA A 156 -4.88 3.15 6.01
N SER A 157 -5.87 3.94 6.43
CA SER A 157 -7.28 3.55 6.36
C SER A 157 -7.78 3.74 4.94
N VAL A 158 -8.52 2.75 4.41
CA VAL A 158 -9.12 2.86 3.08
C VAL A 158 -10.22 3.91 3.10
N VAL A 159 -10.11 4.89 2.20
CA VAL A 159 -11.09 5.97 2.02
C VAL A 159 -11.84 5.86 0.71
N VAL A 160 -11.32 5.15 -0.29
CA VAL A 160 -12.06 4.72 -1.49
C VAL A 160 -11.74 3.26 -1.76
N LYS A 161 -12.78 2.47 -1.98
CA LYS A 161 -12.70 1.01 -2.08
C LYS A 161 -11.83 0.56 -3.25
N PHE A 162 -11.19 -0.58 -3.06
CA PHE A 162 -10.44 -1.27 -4.10
C PHE A 162 -11.37 -1.77 -5.21
N GLN A 163 -11.06 -1.38 -6.44
CA GLN A 163 -11.80 -1.74 -7.65
C GLN A 163 -10.90 -1.70 -8.89
N PRO A 164 -11.21 -2.47 -9.96
CA PRO A 164 -10.63 -2.23 -11.27
C PRO A 164 -10.91 -0.80 -11.73
N VAL A 165 -9.98 -0.23 -12.49
CA VAL A 165 -10.11 1.11 -13.06
C VAL A 165 -9.89 0.98 -14.56
N SER A 166 -10.88 1.42 -15.35
CA SER A 166 -10.85 1.21 -16.81
C SER A 166 -10.23 2.40 -17.55
N ASP A 167 -10.28 3.59 -16.97
CA ASP A 167 -9.74 4.81 -17.58
C ASP A 167 -9.33 5.87 -16.55
N SER A 168 -8.65 6.92 -17.04
CA SER A 168 -8.14 8.01 -16.20
C SER A 168 -9.24 8.85 -15.54
N LYS A 169 -10.45 8.92 -16.12
CA LYS A 169 -11.55 9.70 -15.56
C LYS A 169 -12.15 9.01 -14.34
N GLU A 170 -12.29 7.67 -14.39
CA GLU A 170 -12.69 6.89 -13.23
C GLU A 170 -11.67 7.05 -12.10
N TRP A 171 -10.37 6.99 -12.43
CA TRP A 171 -9.30 7.24 -11.48
C TRP A 171 -9.38 8.64 -10.83
N GLU A 172 -9.52 9.69 -11.64
CA GLU A 172 -9.63 11.07 -11.16
C GLU A 172 -10.84 11.25 -10.24
N ALA A 173 -11.99 10.65 -10.61
CA ALA A 173 -13.19 10.68 -9.80
C ALA A 173 -13.00 9.97 -8.44
N MET A 174 -12.28 8.85 -8.42
CA MET A 174 -11.91 8.17 -7.18
C MET A 174 -11.02 9.06 -6.30
N ARG A 175 -10.01 9.72 -6.89
CA ARG A 175 -9.12 10.63 -6.17
C ARG A 175 -9.89 11.80 -5.56
N GLU A 176 -10.72 12.47 -6.34
CA GLU A 176 -11.55 13.58 -5.83
C GLU A 176 -12.45 13.13 -4.67
N LEU A 177 -13.04 11.94 -4.78
CA LEU A 177 -13.87 11.37 -3.72
C LEU A 177 -13.07 11.10 -2.45
N ALA A 178 -11.85 10.56 -2.58
CA ALA A 178 -10.94 10.33 -1.47
C ALA A 178 -10.61 11.63 -0.73
N GLU A 179 -10.21 12.67 -1.46
CA GLU A 179 -9.89 13.99 -0.90
C GLU A 179 -11.11 14.61 -0.19
N LYS A 180 -12.29 14.54 -0.81
CA LYS A 180 -13.56 15.02 -0.21
C LYS A 180 -13.86 14.29 1.12
N ARG A 181 -13.67 12.96 1.17
CA ARG A 181 -13.91 12.16 2.38
C ARG A 181 -12.96 12.52 3.52
N VAL A 182 -11.66 12.62 3.25
CA VAL A 182 -10.66 13.01 4.28
C VAL A 182 -10.93 14.42 4.80
N LYS A 183 -11.30 15.37 3.90
CA LYS A 183 -11.68 16.74 4.26
C LYS A 183 -12.93 16.81 5.13
N ALA A 184 -13.97 16.04 4.81
CA ALA A 184 -15.19 16.00 5.61
C ALA A 184 -14.94 15.44 7.02
N CYS A 185 -14.04 14.47 7.17
CA CYS A 185 -13.73 13.85 8.46
C CYS A 185 -12.74 14.65 9.34
N LYS A 186 -12.29 15.84 8.92
CA LYS A 186 -11.22 16.63 9.61
C LYS A 186 -10.00 15.77 9.97
N ARG A 187 -9.58 14.83 9.11
CA ARG A 187 -8.41 13.97 9.36
C ARG A 187 -7.07 14.65 9.02
N TYR A 188 -7.01 15.99 9.13
CA TYR A 188 -5.81 16.81 8.96
C TYR A 188 -5.42 17.43 10.29
#